data_AF-G3GYE9-F1
#
_entry.id   AF-G3GYE9-F1
#
_cell.length_a   1.000
_cell.length_b   1.000
_cell.length_c   1.000
_cell.angle_alpha   90.00
_cell.angle_beta   90.00
_cell.angle_gamma   90.00
#
_symmetry.space_group_name_H-M   'P 1'
#
loop_
_entity.id
_entity.type
_entity.pdbx_description
1 polymer ?
#
loop_
_entity_poly.entity_id
_entity_poly.type
_entity_poly.pdbx_seq_one_letter_code
_entity_poly.pdbx_strand_id
1 'polypeptide(L)'
;MKASGTLREYKVAGRCLPSSKVPHTTTIQNAHLRADHVVAKSRFWYFVSQLKKMKKSSKEIVYCRQVFEKSPLRVKNFGIWLLYDSLSGRHNMYREYPGPDHCWRCHSAIETWVPGTVPMLTPSRS
;
A
#
# COMPACT_ATOMS: atom_id res chain seq x y z
N MET A 1 8.77 1.21 10.00
CA MET A 1 9.15 2.19 8.96
C MET A 1 8.25 3.40 9.11
N LYS A 2 8.80 4.56 9.46
CA LYS A 2 8.06 5.82 9.42
C LYS A 2 7.84 6.20 7.95
N ALA A 3 6.63 6.61 7.60
CA ALA A 3 6.39 7.26 6.32
C ALA A 3 6.82 8.72 6.48
N SER A 4 7.97 9.07 5.92
CA SER A 4 8.50 10.44 5.95
C SER A 4 8.45 11.03 4.55
N GLY A 5 7.99 12.27 4.45
CA GLY A 5 7.92 13.03 3.19
C GLY A 5 6.66 12.81 2.38
N THR A 6 6.58 13.50 1.24
CA THR A 6 5.42 13.48 0.34
C THR A 6 5.15 12.07 -0.17
N LEU A 7 4.01 11.51 0.21
CA LEU A 7 3.58 10.19 -0.24
C LEU A 7 3.23 10.23 -1.72
N ARG A 8 3.48 9.12 -2.39
CA ARG A 8 3.07 8.86 -3.78
C ARG A 8 2.40 7.50 -3.86
N GLU A 9 1.40 7.39 -4.71
CA GLU A 9 0.71 6.13 -4.93
C GLU A 9 1.44 5.33 -6.01
N TYR A 10 1.86 4.12 -5.67
CA TYR A 10 2.49 3.19 -6.58
C TYR A 10 1.62 1.95 -6.74
N LYS A 11 1.26 1.63 -7.99
CA LYS A 11 0.66 0.35 -8.35
C LYS A 11 1.79 -0.64 -8.65
N VAL A 12 1.89 -1.68 -7.83
CA VAL A 12 2.91 -2.74 -7.96
C VAL A 12 2.23 -4.04 -8.34
N ALA A 13 2.69 -4.65 -9.43
CA ALA A 13 2.23 -5.95 -9.89
C ALA A 13 3.35 -6.98 -9.82
N GLY A 14 3.06 -8.16 -9.30
CA GLY A 14 4.01 -9.26 -9.24
C GLY A 14 3.34 -10.61 -9.49
N ARG A 15 4.13 -11.57 -9.96
CA ARG A 15 3.66 -12.92 -10.29
C ARG A 15 4.67 -13.98 -9.83
N CYS A 16 4.22 -15.23 -9.78
CA CYS A 16 5.14 -16.35 -9.66
C CYS A 16 5.95 -16.51 -10.94
N LEU A 17 7.21 -16.92 -10.82
CA LEU A 17 7.97 -17.36 -11.99
C LEU A 17 7.24 -18.53 -12.65
N PRO A 18 7.14 -18.55 -13.98
CA PRO A 18 6.55 -19.68 -14.69
C PRO A 18 7.40 -20.93 -14.44
N SER A 19 6.74 -22.04 -14.15
CA SER A 19 7.37 -23.35 -13.96
C SER A 19 6.74 -24.34 -14.92
N SER A 20 7.41 -25.45 -15.24
CA SER A 20 6.88 -26.50 -16.13
C SER A 20 5.50 -27.02 -15.69
N LYS A 21 5.23 -27.00 -14.38
CA LYS A 21 3.94 -27.40 -13.79
C LYS A 21 2.84 -26.33 -13.93
N VAL A 22 3.21 -25.05 -13.96
CA VAL A 22 2.27 -23.92 -13.99
C VAL A 22 2.83 -22.83 -14.92
N PRO A 23 2.56 -22.91 -16.23
CA PRO A 23 3.08 -21.95 -17.21
C PRO A 23 2.39 -20.58 -17.10
N HIS A 24 1.11 -20.55 -16.73
CA HIS A 24 0.35 -19.30 -16.55
C HIS A 24 0.15 -18.99 -15.07
N THR A 25 0.84 -17.97 -14.59
CA THR A 25 0.77 -17.53 -13.19
C THR A 25 -0.13 -16.31 -13.05
N THR A 26 -1.03 -16.34 -12.06
CA THR A 26 -1.92 -15.20 -11.77
C THR A 26 -1.10 -14.01 -11.30
N THR A 27 -1.35 -12.85 -11.92
CA THR A 27 -0.71 -11.59 -11.52
C THR A 27 -1.46 -10.98 -10.34
N ILE A 28 -0.74 -10.62 -9.28
CA ILE A 28 -1.29 -9.94 -8.11
C ILE A 28 -0.86 -8.48 -8.17
N GLN A 29 -1.83 -7.59 -8.00
CA GLN A 29 -1.61 -6.14 -8.07
C GLN A 29 -2.12 -5.49 -6.79
N ASN A 30 -1.26 -4.69 -6.16
CA ASN A 30 -1.62 -3.90 -4.99
C ASN A 30 -1.21 -2.44 -5.20
N ALA A 31 -2.00 -1.51 -4.67
CA ALA A 31 -1.62 -0.11 -4.56
C ALA A 31 -0.91 0.14 -3.22
N HIS A 32 0.18 0.91 -3.25
CA HIS A 32 0.99 1.25 -2.10
C HIS A 32 1.32 2.74 -2.08
N LEU A 33 0.95 3.40 -0.98
CA LEU A 33 1.31 4.80 -0.72
C LEU A 33 2.65 4.86 0.00
N ARG A 34 3.70 5.28 -0.72
CA ARG A 34 5.08 5.40 -0.21
C ARG A 34 5.79 6.57 -0.85
N ALA A 35 6.86 7.05 -0.22
CA ALA A 35 7.71 8.09 -0.81
C ALA A 35 8.36 7.58 -2.12
N ASP A 36 9.00 6.40 -2.05
CA ASP A 36 9.77 5.86 -3.17
C ASP A 36 9.27 4.52 -3.68
N HIS A 37 9.51 4.29 -4.97
CA HIS A 37 9.25 3.04 -5.66
C HIS A 37 10.00 1.85 -5.03
N VAL A 38 11.18 2.07 -4.43
CA VAL A 38 11.97 1.03 -3.74
C VAL A 38 11.22 0.56 -2.48
N VAL A 39 10.73 1.49 -1.67
CA VAL A 39 9.95 1.19 -0.46
C VAL A 39 8.61 0.55 -0.83
N ALA A 40 7.99 0.99 -1.93
CA ALA A 40 6.77 0.37 -2.45
C ALA A 40 6.98 -1.10 -2.84
N LYS A 41 8.07 -1.43 -3.57
CA LYS A 41 8.43 -2.81 -3.91
C LYS A 41 8.70 -3.66 -2.66
N SER A 42 9.39 -3.11 -1.66
CA SER A 42 9.63 -3.81 -0.39
C SER A 42 8.33 -4.15 0.34
N ARG A 43 7.40 -3.20 0.43
CA ARG A 43 6.10 -3.41 1.09
C ARG A 43 5.18 -4.35 0.32
N PHE A 44 5.28 -4.36 -1.01
CA PHE A 44 4.59 -5.37 -1.81
C PHE A 44 5.00 -6.78 -1.37
N TRP A 45 6.30 -7.08 -1.26
CA TRP A 45 6.78 -8.37 -0.78
C TRP A 45 6.33 -8.69 0.64
N TYR A 46 6.35 -7.71 1.54
CA TYR A 46 5.86 -7.86 2.90
C TYR A 46 4.41 -8.37 2.92
N PHE A 47 3.51 -7.71 2.19
CA PHE A 47 2.09 -8.10 2.19
C PHE A 47 1.82 -9.38 1.40
N VAL A 48 2.49 -9.58 0.28
CA VAL A 48 2.30 -10.77 -0.56
C VAL A 48 2.76 -12.04 0.16
N SER A 49 3.81 -11.95 0.99
CA SER A 49 4.25 -13.08 1.81
C SER A 49 3.21 -13.47 2.86
N GLN A 50 2.51 -12.51 3.46
CA GLN A 50 1.43 -12.75 4.43
C GLN A 50 0.17 -13.32 3.76
N LEU A 51 -0.27 -12.74 2.64
CA LEU A 51 -1.55 -13.09 2.03
C LEU A 51 -1.54 -14.42 1.27
N LYS A 52 -0.41 -14.76 0.65
CA LYS A 52 -0.33 -15.88 -0.30
C LYS A 52 0.84 -16.83 -0.02
N LYS A 53 1.57 -16.65 1.10
CA LYS A 53 2.74 -17.49 1.50
C LYS A 53 3.83 -17.57 0.44
N MET A 54 4.08 -16.43 -0.18
CA MET A 54 4.83 -16.29 -1.42
C MET A 54 6.15 -15.56 -1.16
N LYS A 55 7.29 -16.20 -1.45
CA LYS A 55 8.64 -15.66 -1.20
C LYS A 55 9.18 -14.88 -2.39
N LYS A 56 10.01 -13.85 -2.12
CA LYS A 56 10.63 -12.99 -3.14
C LYS A 56 11.47 -13.78 -4.16
N SER A 57 12.17 -14.84 -3.75
CA SER A 57 13.07 -15.62 -4.61
C SER A 57 12.37 -16.38 -5.74
N SER A 58 11.14 -16.84 -5.52
CA SER A 58 10.40 -17.66 -6.49
C SER A 58 9.57 -16.82 -7.48
N LYS A 59 9.81 -15.51 -7.53
CA LYS A 59 8.85 -14.51 -8.04
C LYS A 59 9.52 -13.30 -8.64
N GLU A 60 8.75 -12.59 -9.45
CA GLU A 60 9.18 -11.35 -10.08
C GLU A 60 8.12 -10.25 -9.93
N ILE A 61 8.59 -9.01 -9.96
CA ILE A 61 7.74 -7.82 -10.11
C ILE A 61 7.63 -7.56 -11.61
N VAL A 62 6.40 -7.60 -12.13
CA VAL A 62 6.10 -7.35 -13.54
C VAL A 62 6.24 -5.87 -13.84
N TYR A 63 5.66 -5.02 -13.00
CA TYR A 63 5.81 -3.57 -13.10
C TYR A 63 5.57 -2.87 -11.77
N CYS A 64 6.15 -1.68 -11.63
CA CYS A 64 5.89 -0.73 -10.55
C CYS A 64 5.70 0.65 -11.19
N ARG A 65 4.49 1.20 -11.12
CA ARG A 65 4.14 2.47 -11.76
C ARG A 65 3.52 3.42 -10.74
N GLN A 66 3.92 4.68 -10.78
CA GLN A 66 3.24 5.74 -10.02
C GLN A 66 1.88 6.03 -10.64
N VAL A 67 0.84 6.06 -9.80
CA VAL A 67 -0.52 6.43 -10.17
C VAL A 67 -0.72 7.89 -9.79
N PHE A 68 -1.25 8.66 -10.73
CA PHE A 68 -1.61 10.05 -10.52
C PHE A 68 -3.13 10.18 -10.43
N GLU A 69 -3.60 11.09 -9.59
CA GLU A 69 -5.01 11.39 -9.45
C GLU A 69 -5.56 11.97 -10.75
N LYS A 70 -6.73 11.48 -11.20
CA LYS A 70 -7.31 11.90 -12.49
C LYS A 70 -7.84 13.34 -12.47
N SER A 71 -8.28 13.80 -11.31
CA SER A 71 -8.92 15.12 -11.15
C SER A 71 -8.42 15.81 -9.88
N PRO A 72 -7.19 16.34 -9.87
CA PRO A 72 -6.56 16.91 -8.67
C PRO A 72 -7.25 18.20 -8.20
N LEU A 73 -7.98 18.88 -9.07
CA LEU A 73 -8.65 20.15 -8.74
C LEU A 73 -9.99 19.96 -8.02
N ARG A 74 -10.55 18.74 -8.00
CA ARG A 74 -11.85 18.47 -7.38
C ARG A 74 -11.65 17.85 -6.00
N VAL A 75 -12.15 18.54 -4.98
CA VAL A 75 -12.23 17.97 -3.63
C VAL A 75 -13.22 16.80 -3.63
N LYS A 76 -12.80 15.66 -3.12
CA LYS A 76 -13.63 14.46 -2.92
C LYS A 76 -13.62 14.09 -1.44
N ASN A 77 -14.50 13.20 -1.01
CA ASN A 77 -14.43 12.53 0.28
C ASN A 77 -13.83 11.14 0.07
N PHE A 78 -12.86 10.76 0.91
CA PHE A 78 -12.24 9.43 0.85
C PHE A 78 -12.25 8.85 2.26
N GLY A 79 -12.77 7.64 2.37
CA GLY A 79 -12.72 6.82 3.58
C GLY A 79 -11.46 5.97 3.60
N ILE A 80 -10.67 6.10 4.66
CA ILE A 80 -9.45 5.32 4.86
C ILE A 80 -9.73 4.30 5.95
N TRP A 81 -9.57 3.03 5.60
CA TRP A 81 -9.50 1.93 6.55
C TRP A 81 -8.03 1.71 6.91
N LEU A 82 -7.71 1.73 8.20
CA LEU A 82 -6.36 1.52 8.69
C LEU A 82 -6.38 0.54 9.86
N LEU A 83 -5.35 -0.30 9.90
CA LEU A 83 -5.02 -1.12 11.05
C LEU A 83 -3.77 -0.53 11.69
N TYR A 84 -3.83 -0.27 13.00
CA TYR A 84 -2.69 0.23 13.75
C TYR A 84 -2.42 -0.63 14.99
N ASP A 85 -1.13 -0.75 15.32
CA ASP A 85 -0.67 -1.38 16.55
C ASP A 85 -0.54 -0.28 17.62
N SER A 86 -1.31 -0.39 18.70
CA SER A 86 -1.17 0.41 19.92
C SER A 86 -0.37 -0.34 20.97
N LEU A 87 -0.04 0.33 22.08
CA LEU A 87 0.61 -0.32 23.23
C LEU A 87 -0.27 -1.44 23.84
N SER A 88 -1.59 -1.33 23.74
CA SER A 88 -2.54 -2.30 24.31
C SER A 88 -2.99 -3.40 23.33
N GLY A 89 -2.62 -3.30 22.04
CA GLY A 89 -3.02 -4.27 21.03
C GLY A 89 -3.30 -3.67 19.65
N ARG A 90 -3.87 -4.49 18.77
CA ARG A 90 -4.17 -4.12 17.37
C ARG A 90 -5.59 -3.58 17.24
N HIS A 91 -5.74 -2.44 16.58
CA HIS A 91 -7.04 -1.77 16.44
C HIS A 91 -7.30 -1.43 14.97
N ASN A 92 -8.52 -1.74 14.51
CA ASN A 92 -9.03 -1.29 13.23
C ASN A 92 -9.67 0.09 13.38
N MET A 93 -9.47 0.97 12.42
CA MET A 93 -10.06 2.29 12.39
C MET A 93 -10.52 2.64 10.98
N TYR A 94 -11.66 3.30 10.91
CA TYR A 94 -12.15 3.97 9.71
C TYR A 94 -12.15 5.47 9.96
N ARG A 95 -11.65 6.24 8.99
CA ARG A 95 -11.78 7.69 9.05
C ARG A 95 -11.93 8.29 7.67
N GLU A 96 -12.86 9.21 7.57
CA GLU A 96 -13.03 10.05 6.39
C GLU A 96 -12.23 11.32 6.57
N TYR A 97 -11.55 11.68 5.50
CA TYR A 97 -10.93 13.00 5.37
C TYR A 97 -11.60 13.67 4.16
N PRO A 98 -11.53 15.01 4.00
CA PRO A 98 -11.75 15.78 2.76
C PRO A 98 -10.40 16.14 2.07
N GLY A 99 -10.36 16.35 0.74
CA GLY A 99 -9.10 16.72 0.03
C GLY A 99 -9.02 16.32 -1.45
N PRO A 100 -8.00 16.82 -2.17
CA PRO A 100 -7.88 16.75 -3.65
C PRO A 100 -7.43 15.39 -4.18
N ASP A 101 -6.45 14.77 -3.54
CA ASP A 101 -5.86 13.49 -3.97
C ASP A 101 -5.63 12.54 -2.79
N HIS A 102 -5.46 11.26 -3.13
CA HIS A 102 -5.28 10.18 -2.15
C HIS A 102 -3.94 10.27 -1.40
N CYS A 103 -2.89 10.81 -2.03
CA CYS A 103 -1.55 10.90 -1.46
C CYS A 103 -1.47 11.98 -0.38
N TRP A 104 -2.02 13.17 -0.66
CA TRP A 104 -2.19 14.25 0.31
C TRP A 104 -2.90 13.75 1.55
N ARG A 105 -3.96 12.98 1.36
CA ARG A 105 -4.81 12.52 2.44
C ARG A 105 -4.15 11.48 3.33
N CYS A 106 -3.41 10.54 2.74
CA CYS A 106 -2.62 9.59 3.53
C CYS A 106 -1.48 10.29 4.26
N HIS A 107 -0.93 11.37 3.71
CA HIS A 107 0.03 12.21 4.45
C HIS A 107 -0.66 12.86 5.65
N SER A 108 -1.80 13.53 5.46
CA SER A 108 -2.56 14.11 6.58
C SER A 108 -3.01 13.07 7.61
N ALA A 109 -3.40 11.86 7.18
CA ALA A 109 -3.76 10.77 8.09
C ALA A 109 -2.55 10.24 8.88
N ILE A 110 -1.34 10.30 8.34
CA ILE A 110 -0.09 9.95 9.04
C ILE A 110 0.39 11.10 9.93
N GLU A 111 0.27 12.35 9.50
CA GLU A 111 0.68 13.53 10.29
C GLU A 111 -0.25 13.78 11.48
N THR A 112 -1.57 13.62 11.28
CA THR A 112 -2.53 13.66 12.39
C THR A 112 -2.32 12.50 13.37
N TRP A 113 -1.51 11.51 13.02
CA TRP A 113 -1.23 10.33 13.82
C TRP A 113 0.28 10.02 13.86
N VAL A 114 1.09 10.77 14.63
CA VAL A 114 2.35 10.31 15.29
C VAL A 114 3.03 11.46 16.05
N PRO A 115 3.38 11.25 17.33
CA PRO A 115 4.69 10.67 17.63
C PRO A 115 4.60 9.27 18.25
N GLY A 116 4.59 8.21 17.43
CA GLY A 116 4.93 6.84 17.89
C GLY A 116 4.45 5.67 17.04
N THR A 117 3.37 5.81 16.28
CA THR A 117 2.64 4.69 15.67
C THR A 117 2.98 4.50 14.18
N VAL A 118 3.34 3.29 13.74
CA VAL A 118 3.51 3.01 12.30
C VAL A 118 2.16 2.59 11.71
N PRO A 119 1.52 3.38 10.82
CA PRO A 119 0.30 2.92 10.18
C PRO A 119 0.61 1.84 9.14
N MET A 120 0.13 0.63 9.40
CA MET A 120 0.07 -0.45 8.42
C MET A 120 -1.19 -0.26 7.58
N LEU A 121 -1.07 0.50 6.49
CA LEU A 121 -2.10 0.49 5.44
C LEU A 121 -2.08 -0.87 4.74
N THR A 122 -2.94 -1.78 5.19
CA THR A 122 -3.24 -3.05 4.51
C THR A 122 -4.38 -2.84 3.51
N PRO A 123 -4.28 -3.34 2.26
CA PRO A 123 -5.45 -3.39 1.38
C PRO A 123 -6.45 -4.41 1.94
N SER A 124 -7.70 -4.01 2.13
CA SER A 124 -8.80 -4.91 2.49
C SER A 124 -9.08 -5.88 1.34
N ARG A 125 -9.26 -7.16 1.68
CA ARG A 125 -9.84 -8.17 0.78
C ARG A 125 -11.28 -7.76 0.45
N SER A 126 -11.55 -7.54 -0.82
CA SER A 126 -12.81 -7.88 -1.49
C SER A 126 -12.49 -8.87 -2.59
#